data_AF-A0A450YY73-F1
#
_entry.id   AF-A0A450YY73-F1
#
_cell.length_a   1.000
_cell.length_b   1.000
_cell.length_c   1.000
_cell.angle_alpha   90.00
_cell.angle_beta   90.00
_cell.angle_gamma   90.00
#
_symmetry.space_group_name_H-M   'P 1'
#
loop_
_entity.id
_entity.type
_entity.pdbx_description
1 polymer ?
#
loop_
_entity_poly.entity_id
_entity_poly.type
_entity_poly.pdbx_seq_one_letter_code
_entity_poly.pdbx_strand_id
1 'polypeptide(L)'
;MATHAPPTTTLLTKRGRSFSPDKGIRKRGKSYIIDISINGKRYTRTAATLKVARETRKSMMLNTQSSVNASVINRWTLQKAFEQTWELRWRDTRGNKTVSINAQALLRYFGANTPVENITSQRINEWVIELIRLGNAEGTINRKLAVLSRMLHEAKNNGALREMPVITRRREPHGNIRYLSLEEEKRVRAAFLAWQCSEMELLFTFLIDTGLRRGEALRLLWENVSLATKTIHVLTTKNDKPRNVPLTSRVCARLEAWAKQRGLKARDRVFTLTHHKIQYTWDKMRTQLQLKDDPQFTLHALRHTCASRLVQRGVGLAVVQAWLGHRNITMTLRYAHLAPSNLLEAVRVLEEWNVD
;
A
#
# COMPACT_ATOMS: atom_id res chain seq x y z
N MET A 1 -30.98 -44.47 -60.10
CA MET A 1 -30.27 -44.74 -58.83
C MET A 1 -29.82 -43.42 -58.25
N ALA A 2 -30.50 -42.98 -57.19
CA ALA A 2 -30.37 -41.66 -56.60
C ALA A 2 -29.21 -41.60 -55.59
N THR A 3 -28.48 -40.49 -55.60
CA THR A 3 -27.40 -40.12 -54.70
C THR A 3 -27.96 -39.58 -53.37
N HIS A 4 -27.63 -40.24 -52.25
CA HIS A 4 -27.98 -39.79 -50.90
C HIS A 4 -26.98 -38.76 -50.35
N ALA A 5 -27.49 -37.61 -49.92
CA ALA A 5 -26.82 -36.71 -48.98
C ALA A 5 -27.28 -37.01 -47.54
N PRO A 6 -26.43 -36.87 -46.51
CA PRO A 6 -26.76 -37.21 -45.12
C PRO A 6 -27.61 -36.13 -44.43
N PRO A 7 -28.38 -36.49 -43.38
CA PRO A 7 -29.44 -35.66 -42.81
C PRO A 7 -28.94 -34.62 -41.80
N THR A 8 -29.53 -33.43 -41.87
CA THR A 8 -29.34 -32.32 -40.95
C THR A 8 -29.94 -32.65 -39.57
N THR A 9 -29.09 -32.70 -38.54
CA THR A 9 -29.48 -32.91 -37.14
C THR A 9 -30.38 -31.79 -36.63
N THR A 10 -31.61 -32.14 -36.30
CA THR A 10 -32.62 -31.25 -35.72
C THR A 10 -32.51 -31.27 -34.20
N LEU A 11 -32.04 -30.17 -33.58
CA LEU A 11 -32.08 -29.99 -32.13
C LEU A 11 -33.47 -29.50 -31.70
N LEU A 12 -34.29 -30.41 -31.21
CA LEU A 12 -35.57 -30.15 -30.55
C LEU A 12 -35.34 -29.54 -29.16
N THR A 13 -35.97 -28.40 -28.88
CA THR A 13 -36.14 -27.88 -27.51
C THR A 13 -37.63 -27.78 -27.15
N LYS A 14 -37.92 -28.03 -25.87
CA LYS A 14 -39.25 -28.14 -25.24
C LYS A 14 -40.10 -26.87 -25.40
N ARG A 15 -40.76 -26.71 -26.55
CA ARG A 15 -42.05 -26.03 -26.83
C ARG A 15 -42.16 -25.90 -28.35
N GLY A 16 -42.95 -26.76 -28.98
CA GLY A 16 -43.14 -26.82 -30.43
C GLY A 16 -43.78 -25.56 -31.03
N ARG A 17 -42.96 -24.53 -31.28
CA ARG A 17 -43.30 -23.44 -32.22
C ARG A 17 -42.17 -23.34 -33.24
N SER A 18 -42.47 -23.65 -34.49
CA SER A 18 -41.59 -23.37 -35.61
C SER A 18 -41.20 -21.89 -35.59
N PHE A 19 -39.89 -21.62 -35.64
CA PHE A 19 -39.39 -20.27 -35.82
C PHE A 19 -39.66 -19.88 -37.27
N SER A 20 -40.79 -19.24 -37.54
CA SER A 20 -40.98 -18.61 -38.86
C SER A 20 -39.92 -17.51 -38.99
N PRO A 21 -39.07 -17.54 -40.03
CA PRO A 21 -37.95 -16.61 -40.18
C PRO A 21 -38.39 -15.14 -40.28
N ASP A 22 -39.67 -14.92 -40.60
CA ASP A 22 -40.27 -13.59 -40.75
C ASP A 22 -41.22 -13.22 -39.61
N LYS A 23 -41.29 -14.02 -38.54
CA LYS A 23 -42.14 -13.72 -37.37
C LYS A 23 -41.78 -12.34 -36.83
N GLY A 24 -42.72 -11.39 -36.80
CA GLY A 24 -42.49 -10.02 -36.34
C GLY A 24 -41.82 -9.10 -37.38
N ILE A 25 -41.79 -9.49 -38.65
CA ILE A 25 -41.57 -8.60 -39.80
C ILE A 25 -42.85 -8.57 -40.61
N ARG A 26 -43.36 -7.39 -40.95
CA ARG A 26 -44.61 -7.22 -41.74
C ARG A 26 -44.44 -6.18 -42.83
N LYS A 27 -44.95 -6.44 -44.04
CA LYS A 27 -44.88 -5.50 -45.17
C LYS A 27 -45.88 -4.35 -44.97
N ARG A 28 -45.46 -3.11 -45.22
CA ARG A 28 -46.29 -1.90 -45.23
C ARG A 28 -45.93 -1.04 -46.44
N GLY A 29 -46.76 -1.08 -47.48
CA GLY A 29 -46.51 -0.37 -48.73
C GLY A 29 -45.20 -0.82 -49.38
N LYS A 30 -44.31 0.14 -49.65
CA LYS A 30 -42.96 -0.10 -50.21
C LYS A 30 -41.88 -0.44 -49.16
N SER A 31 -42.25 -0.64 -47.89
CA SER A 31 -41.29 -0.93 -46.80
C SER A 31 -41.75 -2.10 -45.92
N TYR A 32 -40.89 -2.50 -44.98
CA TYR A 32 -41.12 -3.55 -43.99
C TYR A 32 -40.99 -2.97 -42.59
N ILE A 33 -41.95 -3.28 -41.72
CA ILE A 33 -41.91 -2.98 -40.28
C ILE A 33 -41.37 -4.20 -39.54
N ILE A 34 -40.45 -3.97 -38.62
CA ILE A 34 -39.82 -4.96 -37.75
C ILE A 34 -40.27 -4.67 -36.33
N ASP A 35 -41.00 -5.60 -35.73
CA ASP A 35 -41.46 -5.54 -34.35
C ASP A 35 -40.77 -6.66 -33.56
N ILE A 36 -40.06 -6.28 -32.49
CA ILE A 36 -39.54 -7.20 -31.48
C ILE A 36 -40.05 -6.79 -30.10
N SER A 37 -40.40 -7.78 -29.27
CA SER A 37 -40.78 -7.57 -27.87
C SER A 37 -39.80 -8.32 -26.99
N ILE A 38 -39.13 -7.61 -26.08
CA ILE A 38 -38.15 -8.18 -25.15
C ILE A 38 -38.51 -7.66 -23.76
N ASN A 39 -38.74 -8.57 -22.81
CA ASN A 39 -39.16 -8.27 -21.43
C ASN A 39 -40.33 -7.27 -21.33
N GLY A 40 -41.35 -7.45 -22.19
CA GLY A 40 -42.56 -6.63 -22.17
C GLY A 40 -42.46 -5.27 -22.88
N LYS A 41 -41.27 -4.83 -23.31
CA LYS A 41 -41.07 -3.58 -24.05
C LYS A 41 -40.93 -3.87 -25.55
N ARG A 42 -41.75 -3.18 -26.37
CA ARG A 42 -41.74 -3.31 -27.83
C ARG A 42 -40.77 -2.32 -28.47
N TYR A 43 -39.97 -2.80 -29.41
CA TYR A 43 -39.09 -1.99 -30.24
C TYR A 43 -39.48 -2.20 -31.70
N THR A 44 -39.65 -1.08 -32.41
CA THR A 44 -40.13 -1.08 -33.80
C THR A 44 -39.14 -0.33 -34.69
N ARG A 45 -38.84 -0.88 -35.87
CA ARG A 45 -38.08 -0.20 -36.93
C ARG A 45 -38.66 -0.48 -38.31
N THR A 46 -38.26 0.32 -39.29
CA THR A 46 -38.61 0.15 -40.70
C THR A 46 -37.38 -0.16 -41.55
N ALA A 47 -37.58 -0.92 -42.63
CA ALA A 47 -36.55 -1.26 -43.60
C ALA A 47 -37.12 -1.23 -45.02
N ALA A 48 -36.31 -0.84 -46.01
CA ALA A 48 -36.76 -0.73 -47.41
C ALA A 48 -36.94 -2.09 -48.11
N THR A 49 -36.19 -3.12 -47.71
CA THR A 49 -36.23 -4.46 -48.32
C THR A 49 -36.34 -5.56 -47.27
N LEU A 50 -36.85 -6.73 -47.66
CA LEU A 50 -36.97 -7.88 -46.77
C LEU A 50 -35.62 -8.36 -46.23
N LYS A 51 -34.56 -8.29 -47.04
CA LYS A 51 -33.18 -8.64 -46.64
C LYS A 51 -32.70 -7.73 -45.51
N VAL A 52 -32.83 -6.40 -45.69
CA VAL A 52 -32.46 -5.41 -44.66
C VAL A 52 -33.32 -5.58 -43.41
N ALA A 53 -34.61 -5.94 -43.56
CA ALA A 53 -35.48 -6.20 -42.42
C ALA A 53 -35.02 -7.39 -41.56
N ARG A 54 -34.58 -8.48 -42.20
CA ARG A 54 -34.05 -9.68 -41.52
C ARG A 54 -32.73 -9.40 -40.81
N GLU A 55 -31.81 -8.70 -41.48
CA GLU A 55 -30.53 -8.30 -40.90
C GLU A 55 -30.74 -7.37 -39.70
N THR A 56 -31.57 -6.33 -39.85
CA THR A 56 -31.89 -5.37 -38.78
C THR A 56 -32.51 -6.07 -37.59
N ARG A 57 -33.44 -7.02 -37.81
CA ARG A 57 -34.05 -7.82 -36.73
C ARG A 57 -33.00 -8.65 -35.98
N LYS A 58 -32.10 -9.32 -36.69
CA LYS A 58 -31.01 -10.12 -36.10
C LYS A 58 -30.11 -9.25 -35.23
N SER A 59 -29.71 -8.08 -35.73
CA SER A 59 -28.91 -7.09 -34.99
C SER A 59 -29.63 -6.54 -33.76
N MET A 60 -30.93 -6.27 -33.87
CA MET A 60 -31.74 -5.81 -32.73
C MET A 60 -31.87 -6.91 -31.66
N MET A 61 -32.03 -8.19 -32.02
CA MET A 61 -32.05 -9.29 -31.05
C MET A 61 -30.69 -9.50 -30.37
N LEU A 62 -29.59 -9.44 -31.12
CA LEU A 62 -28.22 -9.56 -30.59
C LEU A 62 -27.85 -8.40 -29.64
N ASN A 63 -28.04 -7.15 -30.06
CA ASN A 63 -27.73 -5.99 -29.23
C ASN A 63 -28.59 -5.96 -27.95
N THR A 64 -29.86 -6.35 -28.04
CA THR A 64 -30.71 -6.36 -26.85
C THR A 64 -30.40 -7.55 -25.94
N GLN A 65 -30.06 -8.74 -26.45
CA GLN A 65 -29.58 -9.86 -25.61
C GLN A 65 -28.25 -9.52 -24.90
N SER A 66 -27.33 -8.83 -25.56
CA SER A 66 -26.13 -8.29 -24.93
C SER A 66 -26.46 -7.26 -23.83
N SER A 67 -27.51 -6.44 -24.02
CA SER A 67 -27.97 -5.48 -23.02
C SER A 67 -28.76 -6.11 -21.85
N VAL A 68 -29.39 -7.27 -22.05
CA VAL A 68 -30.15 -8.00 -21.02
C VAL A 68 -29.21 -8.90 -20.19
N ASN A 69 -28.16 -9.46 -20.79
CA ASN A 69 -27.08 -10.09 -20.02
C ASN A 69 -26.30 -9.06 -19.17
N ALA A 70 -26.33 -7.79 -19.54
CA ALA A 70 -25.79 -6.69 -18.74
C ALA A 70 -26.67 -6.31 -17.52
N SER A 71 -27.93 -6.76 -17.42
CA SER A 71 -28.82 -6.39 -16.31
C SER A 71 -28.74 -7.33 -15.10
N VAL A 72 -27.89 -8.37 -15.15
CA VAL A 72 -27.56 -9.24 -13.99
C VAL A 72 -26.11 -9.00 -13.55
N ILE A 73 -25.63 -7.75 -13.61
CA ILE A 73 -24.39 -7.40 -12.90
C ILE A 73 -24.76 -7.32 -11.43
N ASN A 74 -24.04 -8.07 -10.59
CA ASN A 74 -24.01 -7.91 -9.14
C ASN A 74 -23.51 -6.49 -8.85
N ARG A 75 -24.39 -5.47 -8.90
CA ARG A 75 -24.01 -4.06 -8.78
C ARG A 75 -23.54 -3.78 -7.37
N TRP A 76 -22.23 -3.77 -7.17
CA TRP A 76 -21.68 -3.35 -5.89
C TRP A 76 -21.74 -1.83 -5.78
N THR A 77 -22.12 -1.38 -4.59
CA THR A 77 -21.86 -0.01 -4.15
C THR A 77 -20.43 0.09 -3.63
N LEU A 78 -19.93 1.31 -3.49
CA LEU A 78 -18.62 1.56 -2.88
C LEU A 78 -18.57 1.05 -1.42
N GLN A 79 -19.69 1.14 -0.70
CA GLN A 79 -19.85 0.56 0.64
C GLN A 79 -19.68 -0.96 0.63
N LYS A 80 -20.37 -1.68 -0.27
CA LYS A 80 -20.22 -3.14 -0.40
C LYS A 80 -18.79 -3.54 -0.75
N ALA A 81 -18.15 -2.77 -1.64
CA ALA A 81 -16.74 -2.99 -1.98
C ALA A 81 -15.82 -2.80 -0.77
N PHE A 82 -16.10 -1.80 0.08
CA PHE A 82 -15.36 -1.58 1.32
C PHE A 82 -15.53 -2.75 2.28
N GLU A 83 -16.77 -3.16 2.57
CA GLU A 83 -17.08 -4.25 3.50
C GLU A 83 -16.42 -5.56 3.08
N GLN A 84 -16.56 -5.94 1.81
CA GLN A 84 -15.94 -7.17 1.27
C GLN A 84 -14.42 -7.12 1.35
N THR A 85 -13.82 -5.98 0.98
CA THR A 85 -12.36 -5.82 1.06
C THR A 85 -11.89 -5.80 2.52
N TRP A 86 -12.69 -5.24 3.42
CA TRP A 86 -12.39 -5.17 4.84
C TRP A 86 -12.29 -6.56 5.45
N GLU A 87 -13.32 -7.38 5.25
CA GLU A 87 -13.39 -8.77 5.73
C GLU A 87 -12.24 -9.61 5.19
N LEU A 88 -12.01 -9.57 3.88
CA LEU A 88 -11.07 -10.46 3.23
C LEU A 88 -9.60 -10.05 3.41
N ARG A 89 -9.32 -8.77 3.65
CA ARG A 89 -7.94 -8.25 3.53
C ARG A 89 -7.47 -7.33 4.64
N TRP A 90 -8.36 -6.60 5.31
CA TRP A 90 -7.93 -5.49 6.17
C TRP A 90 -8.23 -5.67 7.65
N ARG A 91 -9.32 -6.35 8.02
CA ARG A 91 -9.80 -6.51 9.40
C ARG A 91 -8.67 -6.85 10.38
N ASP A 92 -7.90 -7.89 10.08
CA ASP A 92 -6.87 -8.43 10.98
C ASP A 92 -5.46 -7.88 10.70
N THR A 93 -5.36 -6.78 9.96
CA THR A 93 -4.07 -6.17 9.64
C THR A 93 -3.70 -5.09 10.64
N ARG A 94 -2.40 -4.95 10.95
CA ARG A 94 -1.87 -3.90 11.83
C ARG A 94 -2.16 -2.47 11.34
N GLY A 95 -2.42 -2.31 10.04
CA GLY A 95 -2.76 -1.04 9.39
C GLY A 95 -4.26 -0.75 9.27
N ASN A 96 -5.11 -1.59 9.86
CA ASN A 96 -6.56 -1.53 9.68
C ASN A 96 -7.16 -0.15 10.02
N LYS A 97 -6.69 0.51 11.09
CA LYS A 97 -7.14 1.86 11.49
C LYS A 97 -6.87 2.89 10.39
N THR A 98 -5.64 2.93 9.86
CA THR A 98 -5.26 3.87 8.79
C THR A 98 -6.03 3.60 7.51
N VAL A 99 -6.20 2.32 7.16
CA VAL A 99 -6.99 1.92 6.00
C VAL A 99 -8.45 2.33 6.17
N SER A 100 -9.04 2.11 7.35
CA SER A 100 -10.41 2.53 7.67
C SER A 100 -10.59 4.04 7.56
N ILE A 101 -9.66 4.84 8.10
CA ILE A 101 -9.70 6.31 7.99
C ILE A 101 -9.67 6.74 6.51
N ASN A 102 -8.82 6.13 5.70
CA ASN A 102 -8.74 6.43 4.27
C ASN A 102 -9.98 5.96 3.50
N ALA A 103 -10.56 4.81 3.89
CA ALA A 103 -11.80 4.29 3.35
C ALA A 103 -13.02 5.17 3.71
N GLN A 104 -13.06 5.73 4.91
CA GLN A 104 -14.11 6.68 5.26
C GLN A 104 -13.97 7.99 4.47
N ALA A 105 -12.75 8.45 4.22
CA ALA A 105 -12.53 9.65 3.39
C ALA A 105 -13.05 9.46 1.95
N LEU A 106 -12.82 8.29 1.33
CA LEU A 106 -13.37 8.00 0.00
C LEU A 106 -14.90 7.82 0.03
N LEU A 107 -15.46 7.17 1.06
CA LEU A 107 -16.91 6.96 1.15
C LEU A 107 -17.65 8.29 1.34
N ARG A 108 -17.08 9.23 2.09
CA ARG A 108 -17.61 10.58 2.25
C ARG A 108 -17.56 11.38 0.95
N TYR A 109 -16.46 11.30 0.21
CA TYR A 109 -16.31 12.06 -1.04
C TYR A 109 -17.18 11.51 -2.18
N PHE A 110 -17.07 10.20 -2.45
CA PHE A 110 -17.78 9.60 -3.58
C PHE A 110 -19.24 9.26 -3.27
N GLY A 111 -19.61 9.13 -2.00
CA GLY A 111 -20.89 8.60 -1.53
C GLY A 111 -20.85 7.08 -1.35
N ALA A 112 -21.28 6.59 -0.19
CA ALA A 112 -21.26 5.17 0.16
C ALA A 112 -22.11 4.30 -0.79
N ASN A 113 -23.25 4.83 -1.24
CA ASN A 113 -24.19 4.16 -2.14
C ASN A 113 -23.82 4.27 -3.62
N THR A 114 -22.74 4.98 -3.95
CA THR A 114 -22.32 5.15 -5.34
C THR A 114 -21.94 3.80 -5.95
N PRO A 115 -22.52 3.42 -7.11
CA PRO A 115 -22.11 2.21 -7.82
C PRO A 115 -20.62 2.25 -8.16
N VAL A 116 -19.92 1.13 -8.01
CA VAL A 116 -18.47 1.07 -8.31
C VAL A 116 -18.17 1.40 -9.77
N GLU A 117 -19.09 1.11 -10.69
CA GLU A 117 -19.00 1.47 -12.12
C GLU A 117 -18.99 2.99 -12.35
N ASN A 118 -19.56 3.76 -11.43
CA ASN A 118 -19.59 5.23 -11.50
C ASN A 118 -18.33 5.87 -10.91
N ILE A 119 -17.34 5.09 -10.48
CA ILE A 119 -16.03 5.58 -10.03
C ILE A 119 -15.09 5.63 -11.24
N THR A 120 -15.26 6.65 -12.08
CA THR A 120 -14.48 6.83 -13.31
C THR A 120 -13.12 7.45 -13.05
N SER A 121 -12.19 7.32 -14.00
CA SER A 121 -10.88 7.99 -13.96
C SER A 121 -11.01 9.51 -13.78
N GLN A 122 -12.04 10.12 -14.38
CA GLN A 122 -12.33 11.55 -14.23
C GLN A 122 -12.66 11.90 -12.78
N ARG A 123 -13.60 11.19 -12.14
CA ARG A 123 -13.98 11.44 -10.74
C ARG A 123 -12.84 11.16 -9.76
N ILE A 124 -11.97 10.20 -10.09
CA ILE A 124 -10.74 9.96 -9.32
C ILE A 124 -9.80 11.17 -9.42
N ASN A 125 -9.62 11.74 -10.62
CA ASN A 125 -8.79 12.94 -10.80
C ASN A 125 -9.39 14.16 -10.08
N GLU A 126 -10.71 14.34 -10.12
CA GLU A 126 -11.41 15.38 -9.36
C GLU A 126 -11.15 15.24 -7.86
N TRP A 127 -11.21 14.02 -7.33
CA TRP A 127 -10.88 13.76 -5.93
C TRP A 127 -9.42 14.09 -5.61
N VAL A 128 -8.50 13.71 -6.49
CA VAL A 128 -7.08 14.03 -6.34
C VAL A 128 -6.87 15.55 -6.30
N ILE A 129 -7.53 16.32 -7.16
CA ILE A 129 -7.48 17.79 -7.16
C ILE A 129 -7.97 18.34 -5.81
N GLU A 130 -9.08 17.82 -5.28
CA GLU A 130 -9.57 18.22 -3.95
C GLU A 130 -8.56 17.89 -2.84
N LEU A 131 -7.97 16.70 -2.84
CA LEU A 131 -6.98 16.31 -1.84
C LEU A 131 -5.74 17.24 -1.86
N ILE A 132 -5.31 17.69 -3.04
CA ILE A 132 -4.24 18.68 -3.19
C ILE A 132 -4.67 20.02 -2.60
N ARG A 133 -5.89 20.50 -2.92
CA ARG A 133 -6.44 21.74 -2.36
C ARG A 133 -6.53 21.71 -0.84
N LEU A 134 -6.80 20.53 -0.27
CA LEU A 134 -6.79 20.28 1.18
C LEU A 134 -5.37 20.16 1.77
N GLY A 135 -4.31 20.36 0.98
CA GLY A 135 -2.92 20.34 1.44
C GLY A 135 -2.39 18.94 1.77
N ASN A 136 -2.99 17.87 1.23
CA ASN A 136 -2.48 16.51 1.48
C ASN A 136 -1.14 16.31 0.78
N ALA A 137 -0.14 15.81 1.51
CA ALA A 137 1.12 15.40 0.92
C ALA A 137 0.92 14.29 -0.13
N GLU A 138 1.81 14.25 -1.13
CA GLU A 138 1.77 13.31 -2.26
C GLU A 138 1.62 11.84 -1.83
N GLY A 139 2.41 11.40 -0.85
CA GLY A 139 2.32 10.05 -0.32
C GLY A 139 1.01 9.77 0.45
N THR A 140 0.39 10.80 1.02
CA THR A 140 -0.94 10.66 1.65
C THR A 140 -2.02 10.46 0.60
N ILE A 141 -1.96 11.20 -0.51
CA ILE A 141 -2.84 11.01 -1.67
C ILE A 141 -2.68 9.59 -2.22
N ASN A 142 -1.44 9.15 -2.45
CA ASN A 142 -1.16 7.79 -2.92
C ASN A 142 -1.71 6.71 -1.96
N ARG A 143 -1.61 6.89 -0.64
CA ARG A 143 -2.20 5.94 0.32
C ARG A 143 -3.72 5.86 0.20
N LYS A 144 -4.41 6.99 0.01
CA LYS A 144 -5.86 7.03 -0.22
C LYS A 144 -6.25 6.34 -1.54
N LEU A 145 -5.52 6.63 -2.62
CA LEU A 145 -5.70 5.97 -3.91
C LEU A 145 -5.40 4.46 -3.85
N ALA A 146 -4.52 4.00 -2.95
CA ALA A 146 -4.24 2.58 -2.76
C ALA A 146 -5.42 1.82 -2.14
N VAL A 147 -6.11 2.44 -1.19
CA VAL A 147 -7.34 1.89 -0.61
C VAL A 147 -8.43 1.79 -1.68
N LEU A 148 -8.66 2.88 -2.44
CA LEU A 148 -9.64 2.88 -3.52
C LEU A 148 -9.33 1.83 -4.59
N SER A 149 -8.08 1.79 -5.08
CA SER A 149 -7.62 0.81 -6.05
C SER A 149 -7.88 -0.61 -5.57
N ARG A 150 -7.58 -0.92 -4.30
CA ARG A 150 -7.83 -2.25 -3.75
C ARG A 150 -9.31 -2.61 -3.71
N MET A 151 -10.18 -1.68 -3.32
CA MET A 151 -11.64 -1.89 -3.30
C MET A 151 -12.20 -2.16 -4.71
N LEU A 152 -11.75 -1.39 -5.71
CA LEU A 152 -12.17 -1.58 -7.10
C LEU A 152 -11.63 -2.88 -7.70
N HIS A 153 -10.41 -3.29 -7.34
CA HIS A 153 -9.90 -4.61 -7.72
C HIS A 153 -10.73 -5.74 -7.09
N GLU A 154 -11.15 -5.60 -5.84
CA GLU A 154 -12.03 -6.60 -5.21
C GLU A 154 -13.37 -6.69 -5.93
N ALA A 155 -13.98 -5.54 -6.26
CA ALA A 155 -15.21 -5.50 -7.05
C ALA A 155 -15.03 -6.13 -8.44
N LYS A 156 -13.91 -5.86 -9.12
CA LYS A 156 -13.59 -6.44 -10.43
C LYS A 156 -13.44 -7.97 -10.36
N ASN A 157 -12.69 -8.47 -9.37
CA ASN A 157 -12.47 -9.90 -9.19
C ASN A 157 -13.77 -10.66 -8.89
N ASN A 158 -14.77 -9.99 -8.31
CA ASN A 158 -16.10 -10.53 -8.04
C ASN A 158 -17.13 -10.26 -9.16
N GLY A 159 -16.68 -9.77 -10.33
CA GLY A 159 -17.55 -9.51 -11.49
C GLY A 159 -18.48 -8.30 -11.34
N ALA A 160 -18.30 -7.49 -10.30
CA ALA A 160 -19.11 -6.31 -10.02
C ALA A 160 -18.61 -5.02 -10.70
N LEU A 161 -17.39 -5.07 -11.27
CA LEU A 161 -16.79 -4.00 -12.05
C LEU A 161 -16.19 -4.60 -13.33
N ARG A 162 -16.61 -4.11 -14.50
CA ARG A 162 -16.14 -4.61 -15.80
C ARG A 162 -14.72 -4.17 -16.11
N GLU A 163 -14.49 -2.86 -16.04
CA GLU A 163 -13.23 -2.23 -16.40
C GLU A 163 -12.67 -1.43 -15.24
N MET A 164 -11.35 -1.47 -15.10
CA MET A 164 -10.67 -0.75 -14.02
C MET A 164 -10.42 0.69 -14.48
N PRO A 165 -10.79 1.72 -13.69
CA PRO A 165 -10.39 3.08 -14.01
C PRO A 165 -8.88 3.24 -13.90
N VAL A 166 -8.33 4.19 -14.64
CA VAL A 166 -6.92 4.55 -14.57
C VAL A 166 -6.68 5.33 -13.28
N ILE A 167 -5.83 4.81 -12.41
CA ILE A 167 -5.44 5.44 -11.15
C ILE A 167 -3.96 5.83 -11.22
N THR A 168 -3.70 7.07 -11.62
CA THR A 168 -2.33 7.59 -11.72
C THR A 168 -1.80 7.92 -10.33
N ARG A 169 -0.66 7.32 -9.98
CA ARG A 169 0.05 7.64 -8.73
C ARG A 169 0.85 8.91 -8.90
N ARG A 170 0.91 9.71 -7.85
CA ARG A 170 1.70 10.94 -7.85
C ARG A 170 3.13 10.64 -7.41
N ARG A 171 4.08 11.44 -7.91
CA ARG A 171 5.50 11.27 -7.61
C ARG A 171 5.76 11.62 -6.15
N GLU A 172 6.27 10.67 -5.39
CA GLU A 172 6.77 10.94 -4.05
C GLU A 172 8.24 11.38 -4.16
N PRO A 173 8.59 12.63 -3.80
CA PRO A 173 9.97 13.06 -3.82
C PRO A 173 10.78 12.18 -2.84
N HIS A 174 11.94 11.71 -3.29
CA HIS A 174 12.93 11.13 -2.40
C HIS A 174 13.54 12.29 -1.59
N GLY A 175 12.92 12.63 -0.46
CA GLY A 175 13.42 13.70 0.40
C GLY A 175 14.84 13.37 0.90
N ASN A 176 15.67 14.41 1.04
CA ASN A 176 16.97 14.30 1.72
C ASN A 176 16.75 13.70 3.10
N ILE A 177 17.51 12.65 3.42
CA ILE A 177 17.39 12.00 4.71
C ILE A 177 18.01 12.88 5.79
N ARG A 178 17.19 13.36 6.71
CA ARG A 178 17.66 14.02 7.92
C ARG A 178 18.31 13.01 8.89
N TYR A 179 19.54 13.30 9.30
CA TYR A 179 20.26 12.61 10.37
C TYR A 179 20.92 13.62 11.32
N LEU A 180 21.18 13.22 12.56
CA LEU A 180 21.68 14.10 13.62
C LEU A 180 23.17 14.37 13.49
N SER A 181 23.56 15.62 13.69
CA SER A 181 24.97 15.99 13.95
C SER A 181 25.39 15.54 15.35
N LEU A 182 26.70 15.52 15.61
CA LEU A 182 27.22 15.22 16.94
C LEU A 182 26.79 16.26 17.98
N GLU A 183 26.73 17.53 17.60
CA GLU A 183 26.27 18.62 18.49
C GLU A 183 24.78 18.52 18.81
N GLU A 184 23.96 18.12 17.83
CA GLU A 184 22.54 17.84 18.08
C GLU A 184 22.36 16.65 19.02
N GLU A 185 23.11 15.55 18.82
CA GLU A 185 23.09 14.40 19.74
C GLU A 185 23.43 14.84 21.16
N LYS A 186 24.51 15.63 21.35
CA LYS A 186 24.91 16.15 22.66
C LYS A 186 23.81 16.99 23.29
N ARG A 187 23.21 17.94 22.55
CA ARG A 187 22.13 18.80 23.04
C ARG A 187 20.88 18.01 23.43
N VAL A 188 20.48 17.02 22.64
CA VAL A 188 19.33 16.15 22.95
C VAL A 188 19.57 15.35 24.22
N ARG A 189 20.75 14.74 24.35
CA ARG A 189 21.12 13.98 25.56
C ARG A 189 21.15 14.88 26.79
N ALA A 190 21.77 16.05 26.70
CA ALA A 190 21.83 17.02 27.79
C ALA A 190 20.43 17.44 28.26
N ALA A 191 19.49 17.68 27.34
CA ALA A 191 18.12 18.00 27.69
C ALA A 191 17.42 16.89 28.49
N PHE A 192 17.56 15.62 28.07
CA PHE A 192 16.94 14.51 28.80
C PHE A 192 17.58 14.26 30.17
N LEU A 193 18.89 14.44 30.30
CA LEU A 193 19.59 14.35 31.58
C LEU A 193 19.13 15.45 32.54
N ALA A 194 19.04 16.70 32.06
CA ALA A 194 18.57 17.84 32.86
C ALA A 194 17.14 17.64 33.36
N TRP A 195 16.28 16.98 32.59
CA TRP A 195 14.91 16.63 32.99
C TRP A 195 14.81 15.35 33.81
N GLN A 196 15.93 14.72 34.17
CA GLN A 196 15.97 13.44 34.88
C GLN A 196 15.17 12.33 34.18
N CYS A 197 15.07 12.40 32.85
CA CYS A 197 14.35 11.43 32.02
C CYS A 197 15.30 10.29 31.59
N SER A 198 15.87 9.58 32.57
CA SER A 198 16.92 8.57 32.36
C SER A 198 16.55 7.47 31.35
N GLU A 199 15.33 6.95 31.42
CA GLU A 199 14.84 5.92 30.49
C GLU A 199 14.72 6.44 29.05
N MET A 200 14.29 7.70 28.87
CA MET A 200 14.19 8.31 27.54
C MET A 200 15.59 8.56 26.96
N GLU A 201 16.55 8.98 27.77
CA GLU A 201 17.92 9.21 27.32
C GLU A 201 18.64 7.89 27.00
N LEU A 202 18.36 6.83 27.77
CA LEU A 202 18.78 5.47 27.44
C LEU A 202 18.16 4.99 26.13
N LEU A 203 16.85 5.15 25.96
CA LEU A 203 16.15 4.78 24.72
C LEU A 203 16.73 5.54 23.52
N PHE A 204 17.01 6.83 23.67
CA PHE A 204 17.65 7.64 22.63
C PHE A 204 19.01 7.07 22.23
N THR A 205 19.89 6.81 23.20
CA THR A 205 21.24 6.26 22.97
C THR A 205 21.17 4.87 22.36
N PHE A 206 20.23 4.05 22.82
CA PHE A 206 19.98 2.72 22.29
C PHE A 206 19.55 2.77 20.81
N LEU A 207 18.58 3.63 20.47
CA LEU A 207 18.03 3.72 19.12
C LEU A 207 19.04 4.30 18.11
N ILE A 208 19.85 5.27 18.51
CA ILE A 208 20.84 5.90 17.61
C ILE A 208 22.00 4.95 17.28
N ASP A 209 22.34 4.02 18.17
CA ASP A 209 23.42 3.05 17.95
C ASP A 209 22.97 1.78 17.25
N THR A 210 21.79 1.28 17.62
CA THR A 210 21.29 0.02 17.07
C THR A 210 20.47 0.23 15.80
N GLY A 211 19.96 1.43 15.57
CA GLY A 211 19.07 1.73 14.45
C GLY A 211 17.73 0.99 14.52
N LEU A 212 17.35 0.41 15.67
CA LEU A 212 16.07 -0.28 15.81
C LEU A 212 14.89 0.66 15.53
N ARG A 213 13.77 0.10 15.07
CA ARG A 213 12.52 0.85 15.03
C ARG A 213 12.03 1.07 16.46
N ARG A 214 11.47 2.24 16.77
CA ARG A 214 10.84 2.54 18.09
C ARG A 214 9.95 1.39 18.58
N GLY A 215 9.12 0.84 17.70
CA GLY A 215 8.23 -0.26 18.04
C GLY A 215 8.95 -1.59 18.31
N GLU A 216 10.12 -1.84 17.73
CA GLU A 216 10.96 -3.01 18.05
C GLU A 216 11.57 -2.82 19.45
N ALA A 217 12.14 -1.65 19.75
CA ALA A 217 12.71 -1.35 21.05
C ALA A 217 11.69 -1.46 22.20
N LEU A 218 10.47 -0.92 22.03
CA LEU A 218 9.39 -1.05 23.01
C LEU A 218 8.86 -2.48 23.21
N ARG A 219 9.16 -3.38 22.29
CA ARG A 219 8.81 -4.81 22.40
C ARG A 219 10.02 -5.68 22.78
N LEU A 220 11.18 -5.09 23.05
CA LEU A 220 12.34 -5.87 23.47
C LEU A 220 12.14 -6.35 24.91
N LEU A 221 12.29 -7.67 25.11
CA LEU A 221 12.34 -8.28 26.44
C LEU A 221 13.80 -8.41 26.88
N TRP A 222 14.04 -8.38 28.18
CA TRP A 222 15.40 -8.49 28.73
C TRP A 222 16.07 -9.82 28.37
N GLU A 223 15.31 -10.93 28.31
CA GLU A 223 15.81 -12.24 27.85
C GLU A 223 16.32 -12.25 26.40
N ASN A 224 15.95 -11.25 25.59
CA ASN A 224 16.45 -11.09 24.23
C ASN A 224 17.70 -10.20 24.14
N VAL A 225 18.23 -9.76 25.29
CA VAL A 225 19.47 -8.97 25.38
C VAL A 225 20.57 -9.87 25.96
N SER A 226 21.59 -10.17 25.17
CA SER A 226 22.78 -10.86 25.65
C SER A 226 23.93 -9.87 25.80
N LEU A 227 24.25 -9.51 27.04
CA LEU A 227 25.40 -8.64 27.34
C LEU A 227 26.74 -9.38 27.12
N ALA A 228 26.77 -10.70 27.35
CA ALA A 228 27.96 -11.54 27.13
C ALA A 228 28.37 -11.57 25.65
N THR A 229 27.41 -11.81 24.74
CA THR A 229 27.66 -11.81 23.29
C THR A 229 27.45 -10.43 22.65
N LYS A 230 27.18 -9.40 23.47
CA LYS A 230 26.90 -8.01 23.06
C LYS A 230 25.91 -7.95 21.89
N THR A 231 24.81 -8.68 21.99
CA THR A 231 23.86 -8.84 20.89
C THR A 231 22.43 -8.78 21.40
N ILE A 232 21.53 -8.18 20.61
CA ILE A 232 20.09 -8.26 20.82
C ILE A 232 19.42 -9.13 19.75
N HIS A 233 18.48 -9.95 20.19
CA HIS A 233 17.66 -10.78 19.32
C HIS A 233 16.33 -10.09 19.05
N VAL A 234 16.20 -9.48 17.87
CA VAL A 234 14.96 -8.78 17.49
C VAL A 234 13.97 -9.81 16.95
N LEU A 235 13.02 -10.20 17.80
CA LEU A 235 11.95 -11.13 17.44
C LEU A 235 10.86 -10.44 16.61
N THR A 236 10.26 -11.21 15.71
CA THR A 236 9.35 -10.71 14.68
C THR A 236 7.95 -10.39 15.17
N THR A 237 7.27 -9.50 14.43
CA THR A 237 5.82 -9.61 14.18
C THR A 237 5.64 -10.06 12.73
N LYS A 238 4.69 -10.99 12.44
CA LYS A 238 4.20 -11.65 11.20
C LYS A 238 4.80 -11.32 9.79
N ASN A 239 5.46 -10.19 9.57
CA ASN A 239 6.05 -9.75 8.29
C ASN A 239 7.53 -9.31 8.36
N ASP A 240 8.13 -9.18 9.55
CA ASP A 240 9.56 -8.87 9.70
C ASP A 240 10.38 -10.18 9.77
N LYS A 241 11.65 -10.14 9.33
CA LYS A 241 12.59 -11.26 9.53
C LYS A 241 13.28 -11.09 10.90
N PRO A 242 13.46 -12.17 11.68
CA PRO A 242 14.23 -12.09 12.91
C PRO A 242 15.67 -11.70 12.55
N ARG A 243 16.30 -10.90 13.40
CA ARG A 243 17.70 -10.52 13.21
C ARG A 243 18.41 -10.30 14.53
N ASN A 244 19.71 -10.52 14.49
CA ASN A 244 20.63 -10.22 15.57
C ASN A 244 21.26 -8.86 15.28
N VAL A 245 21.23 -7.95 16.26
CA VAL A 245 21.87 -6.64 16.15
C VAL A 245 22.96 -6.56 17.20
N PRO A 246 24.23 -6.40 16.81
CA PRO A 246 25.32 -6.15 17.76
C PRO A 246 25.10 -4.85 18.54
N LEU A 247 25.56 -4.84 19.79
CA LEU A 247 25.51 -3.71 20.70
C LEU A 247 26.88 -3.05 20.79
N THR A 248 26.89 -1.72 20.83
CA THR A 248 28.10 -0.96 21.16
C THR A 248 28.42 -1.11 22.64
N SER A 249 29.70 -0.98 23.02
CA SER A 249 30.11 -1.00 24.43
C SER A 249 29.37 0.04 25.27
N ARG A 250 29.08 1.22 24.70
CA ARG A 250 28.31 2.27 25.41
C ARG A 250 26.87 1.85 25.67
N VAL A 251 26.22 1.12 24.76
CA VAL A 251 24.87 0.61 25.01
C VAL A 251 24.88 -0.53 26.01
N CYS A 252 25.84 -1.46 25.93
CA CYS A 252 25.97 -2.56 26.89
C CYS A 252 26.10 -2.05 28.33
N ALA A 253 27.06 -1.18 28.60
CA ALA A 253 27.30 -0.64 29.96
C ALA A 253 26.04 0.05 30.53
N ARG A 254 25.29 0.75 29.67
CA ARG A 254 24.10 1.47 30.09
C ARG A 254 22.88 0.58 30.31
N LEU A 255 22.71 -0.46 29.48
CA LEU A 255 21.68 -1.47 29.68
C LEU A 255 21.94 -2.28 30.94
N GLU A 256 23.18 -2.64 31.22
CA GLU A 256 23.58 -3.34 32.44
C GLU A 256 23.25 -2.53 33.69
N ALA A 257 23.69 -1.27 33.75
CA ALA A 257 23.38 -0.37 34.86
C ALA A 257 21.87 -0.19 35.03
N TRP A 258 21.13 -0.03 33.93
CA TRP A 258 19.67 0.11 33.94
C TRP A 258 18.96 -1.14 34.47
N ALA A 259 19.35 -2.32 34.00
CA ALA A 259 18.77 -3.58 34.43
C ALA A 259 19.03 -3.84 35.92
N LYS A 260 20.26 -3.55 36.40
CA LYS A 260 20.61 -3.64 37.81
C LYS A 260 19.80 -2.67 38.67
N GLN A 261 19.70 -1.41 38.25
CA GLN A 261 18.96 -0.37 38.96
C GLN A 261 17.46 -0.71 39.09
N ARG A 262 16.87 -1.32 38.05
CA ARG A 262 15.45 -1.62 37.98
C ARG A 262 15.08 -3.04 38.42
N GLY A 263 16.06 -3.90 38.68
CA GLY A 263 15.85 -5.30 39.01
C GLY A 263 15.13 -6.08 37.91
N LEU A 264 15.46 -5.82 36.63
CA LEU A 264 14.76 -6.43 35.50
C LEU A 264 14.95 -7.94 35.46
N LYS A 265 13.84 -8.67 35.31
CA LYS A 265 13.78 -10.11 35.09
C LYS A 265 13.69 -10.43 33.60
N ALA A 266 13.92 -11.69 33.25
CA ALA A 266 13.95 -12.19 31.87
C ALA A 266 12.78 -11.69 30.99
N ARG A 267 11.55 -11.78 31.50
CA ARG A 267 10.33 -11.41 30.76
C ARG A 267 9.92 -9.94 30.89
N ASP A 268 10.72 -9.12 31.56
CA ASP A 268 10.44 -7.70 31.66
C ASP A 268 10.80 -6.98 30.35
N ARG A 269 10.06 -5.92 30.03
CA ARG A 269 10.40 -5.02 28.92
C ARG A 269 11.66 -4.25 29.28
N VAL A 270 12.60 -4.14 28.34
CA VAL A 270 13.79 -3.28 28.51
C VAL A 270 13.39 -1.82 28.74
N PHE A 271 12.36 -1.38 28.02
CA PHE A 271 11.76 -0.05 28.14
C PHE A 271 10.27 -0.17 28.47
N THR A 272 9.87 0.49 29.54
CA THR A 272 8.49 0.63 30.05
C THR A 272 7.76 1.85 29.48
N LEU A 273 8.47 2.71 28.73
CA LEU A 273 7.89 3.88 28.09
C LEU A 273 6.72 3.54 27.14
N THR A 274 5.66 4.34 27.20
CA THR A 274 4.55 4.24 26.24
C THR A 274 4.83 5.06 24.98
N HIS A 275 4.15 4.71 23.89
CA HIS A 275 4.19 5.51 22.66
C HIS A 275 3.84 6.98 22.89
N HIS A 276 2.83 7.25 23.73
CA HIS A 276 2.41 8.60 24.09
C HIS A 276 3.50 9.35 24.84
N LYS A 277 4.10 8.73 25.88
CA LYS A 277 5.15 9.36 26.69
C LYS A 277 6.37 9.70 25.85
N ILE A 278 6.79 8.80 24.96
CA ILE A 278 7.91 9.05 24.03
C ILE A 278 7.61 10.24 23.13
N GLN A 279 6.42 10.28 22.51
CA GLN A 279 6.04 11.36 21.62
C GLN A 279 6.01 12.70 22.35
N TYR A 280 5.35 12.75 23.50
CA TYR A 280 5.29 13.93 24.36
C TYR A 280 6.68 14.45 24.75
N THR A 281 7.53 13.56 25.28
CA THR A 281 8.88 13.95 25.71
C THR A 281 9.75 14.40 24.53
N TRP A 282 9.63 13.74 23.37
CA TRP A 282 10.31 14.15 22.15
C TRP A 282 9.86 15.54 21.68
N ASP A 283 8.55 15.80 21.64
CA ASP A 283 8.00 17.08 21.18
C ASP A 283 8.34 18.24 22.13
N LYS A 284 8.34 17.99 23.44
CA LYS A 284 8.86 18.92 24.43
C LYS A 284 10.32 19.25 24.14
N MET A 285 11.14 18.25 23.83
CA MET A 285 12.57 18.42 23.56
C MET A 285 12.80 19.21 22.27
N ARG A 286 12.05 18.89 21.20
CA ARG A 286 12.09 19.67 19.96
C ARG A 286 11.76 21.14 20.20
N THR A 287 10.78 21.41 21.05
CA THR A 287 10.39 22.79 21.39
C THR A 287 11.52 23.50 22.14
N GLN A 288 12.09 22.88 23.19
CA GLN A 288 13.20 23.48 23.95
C GLN A 288 14.43 23.74 23.08
N LEU A 289 14.74 22.85 22.14
CA LEU A 289 15.93 22.96 21.28
C LEU A 289 15.70 23.78 20.01
N GLN A 290 14.50 24.35 19.81
CA GLN A 290 14.12 25.10 18.61
C GLN A 290 14.20 24.25 17.32
N LEU A 291 13.83 22.97 17.42
CA LEU A 291 13.81 21.98 16.34
C LEU A 291 12.39 21.56 15.94
N LYS A 292 11.37 22.30 16.39
CA LYS A 292 9.96 21.97 16.10
C LYS A 292 9.61 22.17 14.63
N ASP A 293 10.25 23.14 13.98
CA ASP A 293 10.03 23.51 12.58
C ASP A 293 10.78 22.61 11.58
N ASP A 294 11.63 21.69 12.08
CA ASP A 294 12.19 20.61 11.28
C ASP A 294 11.25 19.38 11.35
N PRO A 295 10.39 19.15 10.34
CA PRO A 295 9.45 18.03 10.34
C PRO A 295 10.15 16.67 10.22
N GLN A 296 11.42 16.64 9.80
CA GLN A 296 12.19 15.41 9.64
C GLN A 296 12.96 15.03 10.90
N PHE A 297 13.11 15.94 11.87
CA PHE A 297 13.70 15.68 13.18
C PHE A 297 12.77 14.86 14.09
N THR A 298 12.53 13.62 13.70
CA THR A 298 11.67 12.66 14.39
C THR A 298 12.49 11.60 15.11
N LEU A 299 11.86 10.79 15.97
CA LEU A 299 12.53 9.59 16.51
C LEU A 299 13.04 8.63 15.42
N HIS A 300 12.45 8.63 14.23
CA HIS A 300 12.94 7.80 13.13
C HIS A 300 14.27 8.33 12.55
N ALA A 301 14.58 9.62 12.74
CA ALA A 301 15.87 10.20 12.39
C ALA A 301 17.04 9.55 13.15
N LEU A 302 16.80 8.95 14.33
CA LEU A 302 17.84 8.19 15.05
C LEU A 302 18.31 6.97 14.25
N ARG A 303 17.36 6.27 13.62
CA ARG A 303 17.67 5.17 12.73
C ARG A 303 18.36 5.64 11.45
N HIS A 304 17.93 6.77 10.90
CA HIS A 304 18.64 7.40 9.79
C HIS A 304 20.07 7.77 10.18
N THR A 305 20.29 8.26 11.40
CA THR A 305 21.61 8.61 11.92
C THR A 305 22.52 7.39 12.07
N CYS A 306 22.00 6.28 12.61
CA CYS A 306 22.72 5.01 12.64
C CYS A 306 23.19 4.62 11.23
N ALA A 307 22.27 4.59 10.27
CA ALA A 307 22.56 4.23 8.88
C ALA A 307 23.59 5.16 8.23
N SER A 308 23.38 6.48 8.34
CA SER A 308 24.28 7.50 7.81
C SER A 308 25.70 7.33 8.36
N ARG A 309 25.85 7.12 9.67
CA ARG A 309 27.18 6.94 10.30
C ARG A 309 27.90 5.70 9.81
N LEU A 310 27.18 4.58 9.68
CA LEU A 310 27.76 3.35 9.15
C LEU A 310 28.25 3.57 7.72
N VAL A 311 27.42 4.16 6.85
CA VAL A 311 27.78 4.39 5.46
C VAL A 311 28.91 5.41 5.33
N GLN A 312 28.89 6.51 6.09
CA GLN A 312 29.97 7.51 6.14
C GLN A 312 31.31 6.92 6.58
N ARG A 313 31.29 5.82 7.35
CA ARG A 313 32.49 5.08 7.77
C ARG A 313 32.86 3.94 6.82
N GLY A 314 32.27 3.90 5.62
CA GLY A 314 32.62 2.93 4.58
C GLY A 314 31.96 1.57 4.75
N VAL A 315 31.01 1.39 5.68
CA VAL A 315 30.31 0.11 5.83
C VAL A 315 29.43 -0.13 4.60
N GLY A 316 29.67 -1.24 3.92
CA GLY A 316 28.96 -1.61 2.70
C GLY A 316 27.43 -1.66 2.87
N LEU A 317 26.69 -1.21 1.85
CA LEU A 317 25.22 -1.08 1.91
C LEU A 317 24.49 -2.40 2.20
N ALA A 318 25.04 -3.55 1.79
CA ALA A 318 24.48 -4.86 2.13
C ALA A 318 24.54 -5.14 3.64
N VAL A 319 25.64 -4.80 4.30
CA VAL A 319 25.80 -4.93 5.76
C VAL A 319 24.86 -3.97 6.47
N VAL A 320 24.76 -2.72 6.02
CA VAL A 320 23.81 -1.73 6.57
C VAL A 320 22.36 -2.18 6.37
N GLN A 321 22.02 -2.80 5.23
CA GLN A 321 20.70 -3.37 4.98
C GLN A 321 20.36 -4.48 5.99
N ALA A 322 21.30 -5.38 6.25
CA ALA A 322 21.16 -6.47 7.21
C ALA A 322 21.01 -5.92 8.64
N TRP A 323 21.88 -5.00 9.05
CA TRP A 323 21.85 -4.33 10.36
C TRP A 323 20.49 -3.69 10.64
N LEU A 324 19.99 -2.93 9.67
CA LEU A 324 18.71 -2.24 9.79
C LEU A 324 17.51 -3.18 9.62
N GLY A 325 17.66 -4.35 8.97
CA GLY A 325 16.55 -5.23 8.63
C GLY A 325 15.65 -4.61 7.54
N HIS A 326 16.25 -4.04 6.49
CA HIS A 326 15.50 -3.57 5.33
C HIS A 326 15.19 -4.74 4.38
N ARG A 327 13.89 -4.93 4.09
CA ARG A 327 13.44 -5.98 3.17
C ARG A 327 13.87 -5.73 1.72
N ASN A 328 13.90 -4.46 1.31
CA ASN A 328 14.29 -4.06 -0.04
C ASN A 328 15.50 -3.12 0.05
N ILE A 329 16.55 -3.41 -0.71
CA ILE A 329 17.79 -2.64 -0.74
C ILE A 329 17.56 -1.18 -1.14
N THR A 330 16.52 -0.87 -1.93
CA THR A 330 16.12 0.51 -2.26
C THR A 330 15.88 1.40 -1.04
N MET A 331 15.52 0.82 0.11
CA MET A 331 15.42 1.57 1.36
C MET A 331 16.80 2.02 1.89
N THR A 332 17.83 1.18 1.70
CA THR A 332 19.21 1.47 2.11
C THR A 332 19.97 2.29 1.07
N LEU A 333 19.65 2.16 -0.23
CA LEU A 333 20.25 2.97 -1.30
C LEU A 333 20.08 4.48 -1.11
N ARG A 334 19.10 4.89 -0.31
CA ARG A 334 18.92 6.30 0.06
C ARG A 334 20.11 6.90 0.79
N TYR A 335 20.95 6.07 1.44
CA TYR A 335 22.18 6.52 2.12
C TYR A 335 23.42 6.42 1.22
N ALA A 336 23.32 5.86 0.01
CA ALA A 336 24.49 5.54 -0.82
C ALA A 336 25.36 6.76 -1.12
N HIS A 337 24.75 7.94 -1.28
CA HIS A 337 25.45 9.21 -1.51
C HIS A 337 26.35 9.65 -0.34
N LEU A 338 26.22 9.05 0.85
CA LEU A 338 27.05 9.31 2.02
C LEU A 338 28.30 8.42 2.06
N ALA A 339 28.41 7.44 1.16
CA ALA A 339 29.55 6.54 1.14
C ALA A 339 30.81 7.33 0.76
N PRO A 340 31.97 7.04 1.38
CA PRO A 340 33.24 7.61 0.96
C PRO A 340 33.46 7.39 -0.54
N SER A 341 33.61 8.47 -1.31
CA SER A 341 33.91 8.39 -2.74
C SER A 341 35.41 8.39 -2.94
N ASN A 342 36.08 7.26 -2.67
CA ASN A 342 37.48 7.08 -3.03
C ASN A 342 37.60 6.12 -4.22
N LEU A 343 37.32 6.63 -5.42
CA LEU A 343 37.48 5.84 -6.65
C LEU A 343 38.95 5.42 -6.89
N LEU A 344 39.93 6.17 -6.35
CA LEU A 344 41.35 5.81 -6.44
C LEU A 344 41.68 4.56 -5.60
N GLU A 345 40.99 4.35 -4.49
CA GLU A 345 41.13 3.09 -3.73
C GLU A 345 40.61 1.90 -4.55
N ALA A 346 39.52 2.09 -5.29
CA ALA A 346 39.00 1.04 -6.18
C ALA A 346 40.00 0.69 -7.29
N VAL A 347 40.77 1.67 -7.78
CA VAL A 347 41.86 1.42 -8.74
C VAL A 347 42.96 0.57 -8.07
N ARG A 348 43.44 0.96 -6.88
CA ARG A 348 44.48 0.20 -6.14
C ARG A 348 44.07 -1.25 -5.90
N VAL A 349 42.83 -1.46 -5.48
CA VAL A 349 42.30 -2.82 -5.27
C VAL A 349 42.33 -3.63 -6.56
N LEU A 350 42.07 -3.03 -7.73
CA LEU A 350 42.16 -3.75 -9.02
C LEU A 350 43.61 -4.00 -9.44
N GLU A 351 44.52 -3.06 -9.16
CA GLU A 351 45.95 -3.20 -9.45
C GLU A 351 46.61 -4.33 -8.64
N GLU A 352 46.09 -4.64 -7.44
CA GLU A 352 46.53 -5.81 -6.65
C GLU A 352 46.25 -7.16 -7.34
N TRP A 353 45.38 -7.20 -8.35
CA TRP A 353 45.11 -8.38 -9.17
C TRP A 353 45.91 -8.41 -10.47
N ASN A 354 46.85 -7.48 -10.68
CA ASN A 354 47.76 -7.56 -11.82
C ASN A 354 48.61 -8.82 -11.67
N VAL A 355 48.41 -9.76 -12.59
CA VAL A 355 49.23 -10.96 -12.73
C VAL A 355 50.31 -10.63 -13.74
N ASP A 356 51.44 -10.12 -13.25
CA ASP A 356 52.70 -10.06 -14.01
C ASP A 356 53.56 -11.31 -13.73
#